data_AF-A0A7X5X987-F1
#
_entry.id   AF-A0A7X5X987-F1
#
_cell.length_a   1.000
_cell.length_b   1.000
_cell.length_c   1.000
_cell.angle_alpha   90.00
_cell.angle_beta   90.00
_cell.angle_gamma   90.00
#
_symmetry.space_group_name_H-M   'P 1'
#
loop_
_entity.id
_entity.type
_entity.pdbx_description
1 polymer ?
#
loop_
_entity_poly.entity_id
_entity_poly.type
_entity_poly.pdbx_seq_one_letter_code
_entity_poly.pdbx_strand_id
1 'polypeptide(L)' 'MTAPEQATEETQGPATEQAWRMAIGHAAGCLVCRTPGVECETGRQLLGAYEEAIRTARAEEVG' A
#
# COMPACT_ATOMS: atom_id res chain seq x y z
N MET A 1 -29.35 2.57 3.04
CA MET A 1 -28.40 3.69 3.13
C MET A 1 -27.14 3.24 2.42
N THR A 2 -26.75 3.98 1.41
CA THR A 2 -25.71 3.69 0.41
C THR A 2 -24.32 4.01 0.97
N ALA A 3 -23.38 3.08 0.81
CA ALA A 3 -21.94 3.36 0.81
C ALA A 3 -21.24 2.26 -0.03
N PRO A 4 -20.53 2.58 -1.13
CA PRO A 4 -19.76 1.59 -1.87
C PRO A 4 -18.43 1.39 -1.15
N GLU A 5 -18.40 0.61 -0.08
CA GLU A 5 -17.18 0.36 0.71
C GLU A 5 -16.45 -0.92 0.29
N GLN A 6 -16.52 -1.30 -0.98
CA GLN A 6 -15.85 -2.50 -1.51
C GLN A 6 -14.94 -2.21 -2.73
N ALA A 7 -14.78 -0.94 -3.09
CA ALA A 7 -13.95 -0.52 -4.25
C ALA A 7 -12.43 -0.59 -4.00
N THR A 8 -11.97 -1.35 -3.01
CA THR A 8 -10.54 -1.53 -2.74
C THR A 8 -10.06 -2.95 -3.01
N GLU A 9 -10.93 -3.94 -3.19
CA GLU A 9 -10.49 -5.33 -3.37
C GLU A 9 -10.43 -5.77 -4.84
N GLU A 10 -11.25 -5.21 -5.74
CA GLU A 10 -11.31 -5.65 -7.14
C GLU A 10 -10.48 -4.82 -8.14
N THR A 11 -10.05 -3.60 -7.78
CA THR A 11 -9.38 -2.66 -8.72
C THR A 11 -7.97 -2.30 -8.30
N GLN A 12 -7.27 -3.15 -7.55
CA GLN A 12 -5.83 -2.97 -7.33
C GLN A 12 -5.09 -3.89 -8.28
N GLY A 13 -4.50 -3.29 -9.33
CA GLY A 13 -3.68 -4.04 -10.29
C GLY A 13 -2.57 -4.86 -9.60
N PRO A 14 -2.01 -5.87 -10.29
CA PRO A 14 -1.05 -6.82 -9.70
C PRO A 14 0.19 -6.14 -9.09
N ALA A 15 0.60 -4.99 -9.62
CA ALA A 15 1.68 -4.18 -9.07
C ALA A 15 1.33 -3.56 -7.71
N THR A 16 0.11 -3.03 -7.56
CA THR A 16 -0.40 -2.45 -6.32
C THR A 16 -0.53 -3.50 -5.23
N GLU A 17 -1.10 -4.67 -5.56
CA GLU A 17 -1.23 -5.78 -4.63
C GLU A 17 0.13 -6.32 -4.15
N GLN A 18 1.10 -6.44 -5.06
CA GLN A 18 2.46 -6.84 -4.71
C GLN A 18 3.15 -5.83 -3.79
N ALA A 19 3.06 -4.54 -4.11
CA ALA A 19 3.64 -3.47 -3.29
C ALA A 19 3.04 -3.47 -1.88
N TRP A 20 1.71 -3.65 -1.76
CA TRP A 20 1.02 -3.77 -0.49
C TRP A 20 1.51 -4.97 0.33
N ARG A 21 1.59 -6.16 -0.28
CA ARG A 21 2.07 -7.37 0.40
C ARG A 21 3.49 -7.20 0.92
N MET A 22 4.38 -6.54 0.16
CA MET A 22 5.75 -6.28 0.62
C MET A 22 5.79 -5.31 1.81
N ALA A 23 5.00 -4.23 1.78
CA ALA A 23 4.93 -3.27 2.87
C ALA A 23 4.44 -3.93 4.18
N ILE A 24 3.35 -4.69 4.12
CA ILE A 24 2.80 -5.40 5.28
C ILE A 24 3.73 -6.52 5.77
N GLY A 25 4.30 -7.29 4.85
CA GLY A 25 5.27 -8.34 5.19
C GLY A 25 6.49 -7.78 5.92
N HIS A 26 6.99 -6.61 5.49
CA HIS A 26 8.08 -5.93 6.18
C HIS A 26 7.66 -5.45 7.57
N ALA A 27 6.52 -4.77 7.71
CA ALA A 27 6.05 -4.25 8.99
C ALA A 27 5.82 -5.37 10.04
N ALA A 28 5.38 -6.55 9.60
CA ALA A 28 5.21 -7.71 10.46
C ALA A 28 6.54 -8.27 11.00
N GLY A 29 7.61 -8.23 10.21
CA GLY A 29 8.93 -8.76 10.59
C GLY A 29 9.86 -7.73 11.26
N CYS A 30 9.68 -6.44 10.98
CA CYS A 30 10.61 -5.40 11.38
C CYS A 30 10.34 -4.91 12.81
N LEU A 31 11.36 -4.98 13.68
CA LEU A 31 11.26 -4.44 15.05
C LEU A 31 11.13 -2.91 15.06
N VAL A 32 11.75 -2.22 14.10
CA VAL A 32 11.68 -0.77 13.98
C VAL A 32 10.24 -0.33 13.68
N CYS A 33 9.58 -0.97 12.72
CA CYS A 33 8.16 -0.70 12.41
C CYS A 33 7.22 -1.00 13.58
N ARG A 34 7.59 -1.93 14.47
CA ARG A 34 6.80 -2.28 15.67
C ARG A 34 7.08 -1.36 16.86
N THR A 35 8.09 -0.50 16.78
CA THR A 35 8.47 0.40 17.87
C THR A 35 7.81 1.76 17.65
N PRO A 36 6.88 2.19 18.52
CA PRO A 36 6.25 3.49 18.40
C PRO A 36 7.27 4.63 18.47
N GLY A 37 7.10 5.65 17.63
CA GLY A 37 7.97 6.82 17.61
C GLY A 37 9.31 6.62 16.90
N VAL A 38 9.52 5.48 16.25
CA VAL A 38 10.71 5.23 15.42
C VAL A 38 10.30 5.10 13.96
N GLU A 39 10.96 5.86 13.10
CA GLU A 39 10.74 5.77 11.66
C GLU A 39 11.60 4.65 11.06
N CYS A 40 10.97 3.81 10.23
CA CYS A 40 11.68 2.80 9.45
C CYS A 40 11.78 3.27 8.00
N GLU A 41 13.00 3.58 7.55
CA GLU A 41 13.25 4.04 6.20
C GLU A 41 12.78 3.05 5.13
N THR A 42 13.05 1.74 5.33
CA THR A 42 12.58 0.69 4.41
C THR A 42 11.05 0.62 4.37
N GLY A 43 10.38 0.68 5.53
CA GLY A 43 8.93 0.71 5.59
C GLY A 43 8.33 1.92 4.87
N ARG A 44 8.94 3.09 5.03
CA ARG A 44 8.55 4.33 4.34
C ARG A 44 8.67 4.22 2.82
N GLN A 45 9.77 3.64 2.33
CA GLN A 45 9.96 3.41 0.89
C GLN A 45 8.94 2.42 0.33
N LEU A 46 8.64 1.34 1.06
CA LEU A 46 7.64 0.35 0.64
C LEU A 46 6.23 0.93 0.60
N LEU A 47 5.86 1.76 1.57
CA LEU A 47 4.58 2.47 1.57
C LEU A 47 4.52 3.48 0.41
N GLY A 48 5.59 4.24 0.17
CA GLY A 48 5.65 5.15 -0.98
C GLY A 48 5.48 4.43 -2.32
N ALA A 49 6.10 3.25 -2.49
CA ALA A 49 5.91 2.45 -3.70
C ALA A 49 4.46 1.98 -3.89
N TYR A 50 3.78 1.60 -2.81
CA TYR A 50 2.36 1.26 -2.84
C TYR A 50 1.47 2.47 -3.20
N GLU A 51 1.74 3.64 -2.61
CA GLU A 51 1.01 4.87 -2.91
C GLU A 51 1.17 5.32 -4.37
N GLU A 52 2.39 5.21 -4.92
CA GLU A 52 2.65 5.46 -6.35
C GLU A 52 1.91 4.47 -7.26
N ALA A 53 1.87 3.19 -6.87
CA ALA A 53 1.14 2.16 -7.62
C ALA A 53 -0.37 2.43 -7.65
N ILE A 54 -0.96 2.87 -6.52
CA ILE A 54 -2.37 3.31 -6.48
C ILE A 54 -2.59 4.52 -7.38
N ARG A 55 -1.71 5.53 -7.32
CA ARG A 55 -1.83 6.73 -8.16
C ARG A 55 -1.78 6.39 -9.64
N THR A 56 -0.88 5.47 -10.02
CA THR A 56 -0.74 5.00 -11.40
C THR A 56 -2.00 4.27 -11.85
N ALA A 57 -2.48 3.29 -11.07
CA ALA A 57 -3.70 2.53 -11.40
C ALA A 57 -4.91 3.47 -11.60
N ARG A 58 -5.08 4.46 -10.72
CA ARG A 58 -6.15 5.47 -10.86
C ARG A 58 -6.00 6.38 -12.07
N ALA A 59 -4.77 6.70 -12.46
CA ALA A 59 -4.52 7.49 -13.67
C ALA A 59 -4.87 6.69 -14.93
N GLU A 60 -4.58 5.39 -14.95
CA GLU A 60 -4.92 4.47 -16.04
C GLU A 60 -6.43 4.19 -16.14
N GLU A 61 -7.18 4.26 -15.03
CA GLU A 61 -8.64 4.13 -15.01
C GLU A 61 -9.39 5.35 -15.59
N VAL A 62 -8.75 6.53 -15.59
CA VAL A 62 -9.36 7.82 -15.98
C VAL A 62 -8.97 8.26 -17.40
N GLY A 63 -7.97 7.61 -18.02
CA GLY A 63 -7.49 7.89 -19.38
C GLY A 63 -8.19 7.08 -20.46
#